data_AF-X0SC29-F1
#
_entry.id   AF-X0SC29-F1
#
_cell.length_a   1.000
_cell.length_b   1.000
_cell.length_c   1.000
_cell.angle_alpha   90.00
_cell.angle_beta   90.00
_cell.angle_gamma   90.00
#
_symmetry.space_group_name_H-M   'P 1'
#
loop_
_entity.id
_entity.type
_entity.pdbx_description
1 polymer ?
#
loop_
_entity_poly.entity_id
_entity_poly.type
_entity_poly.pdbx_seq_one_letter_code
_entity_poly.pdbx_strand_id
1 'polypeptide(L)'
;SQIEPDKYMKLDNIQEFGEYISYTEKKIRPTRYSIPIWSSYVAAYGRIKLHKVLSDKELHKNILYCDTDSVFLDDGVVLPSSNKLGELGLEKGYPTEKATFVRPKFYCTHKPKIKGVNIIKNKRDFYKLMKDPRVVMNRFTKYRTAIKSRPTHKWGVLKPNQVLQVKKTLSLEDEKRNWKKKFKYNEQQDSTPLKL
;
A
#
# COMPACT_ATOMS: atom_id res chain seq x y z
N SER A 1 3.66 2.65 13.14
CA SER A 1 4.66 1.67 12.65
C SER A 1 4.10 0.26 12.86
N GLN A 2 4.20 -0.62 11.87
CA GLN A 2 3.93 -2.05 12.05
C GLN A 2 5.27 -2.70 12.44
N ILE A 3 5.36 -3.27 13.64
CA ILE A 3 6.52 -4.05 14.07
C ILE A 3 6.26 -5.48 13.61
N GLU A 4 7.21 -6.07 12.88
CA GLU A 4 7.13 -7.46 12.45
C GLU A 4 7.24 -8.41 13.66
N PRO A 5 6.58 -9.58 13.65
CA PRO A 5 6.63 -10.54 14.75
C PRO A 5 8.05 -10.88 15.20
N ASP A 6 8.98 -10.99 14.24
CA ASP A 6 10.38 -11.35 14.52
C ASP A 6 11.18 -10.21 15.18
N LYS A 7 10.69 -8.97 15.09
CA LYS A 7 11.27 -7.81 15.79
C LYS A 7 10.80 -7.71 17.24
N TYR A 8 9.72 -8.39 17.63
CA TYR A 8 9.22 -8.38 19.01
C TYR A 8 10.21 -9.05 19.98
N MET A 9 10.88 -10.14 19.56
CA MET A 9 11.85 -10.85 20.40
C MET A 9 13.15 -10.08 20.66
N LYS A 10 13.34 -8.92 20.01
CA LYS A 10 14.56 -8.08 20.14
C LYS A 10 14.29 -6.74 20.81
N LEU A 11 13.18 -6.61 21.55
CA LEU A 11 12.84 -5.36 22.24
C LEU A 11 13.46 -5.35 23.64
N ASP A 12 14.38 -4.42 23.89
CA ASP A 12 15.16 -4.32 25.14
C ASP A 12 14.33 -3.95 26.39
N ASN A 13 13.03 -3.66 26.25
CA ASN A 13 12.16 -3.18 27.34
C ASN A 13 10.86 -3.99 27.43
N ILE A 14 11.00 -5.30 27.49
CA ILE A 14 9.90 -6.24 27.76
C ILE A 14 9.83 -6.48 29.27
N GLN A 15 8.69 -6.18 29.88
CA GLN A 15 8.35 -6.58 31.24
C GLN A 15 7.20 -7.59 31.18
N GLU A 16 7.39 -8.74 31.79
CA GLU A 16 6.33 -9.74 31.96
C GLU A 16 5.56 -9.46 33.26
N PHE A 17 4.24 -9.37 33.15
CA PHE A 17 3.31 -9.22 34.27
C PHE A 17 2.28 -10.35 34.18
N GLY A 18 2.57 -11.50 34.80
CA GLY A 18 1.69 -12.68 34.72
C GLY A 18 1.53 -13.18 33.27
N GLU A 19 0.29 -13.30 32.77
CA GLU A 19 0.02 -13.66 31.37
C GLU A 19 0.27 -12.53 30.35
N TYR A 20 0.78 -11.37 30.80
CA TYR A 20 0.91 -10.17 29.98
C TYR A 20 2.37 -9.82 29.71
N ILE A 21 2.66 -9.46 28.47
CA ILE A 21 3.91 -8.79 28.10
C ILE A 21 3.61 -7.30 27.94
N SER A 22 4.12 -6.50 28.87
CA SER A 22 4.18 -5.05 28.79
C SER A 22 5.47 -4.66 28.08
N TYR A 23 5.37 -3.96 26.95
CA TYR A 23 6.50 -3.21 26.44
C TYR A 23 6.18 -1.73 26.60
N THR A 24 7.07 -0.99 27.24
CA THR A 24 6.92 0.46 27.29
C THR A 24 7.38 0.97 25.94
N GLU A 25 6.43 1.18 25.02
CA GLU A 25 6.69 1.92 23.79
C GLU A 25 7.35 3.24 24.22
N LYS A 26 8.64 3.45 23.88
CA LYS A 26 9.42 4.65 24.21
C LYS A 26 8.46 5.82 24.08
N LYS A 27 8.12 6.55 25.16
CA LYS A 27 7.12 7.64 25.12
C LYS A 27 7.40 8.50 23.89
N ILE A 28 6.66 8.28 22.80
CA ILE A 28 6.90 8.98 21.56
C ILE A 28 6.25 10.34 21.79
N ARG A 29 7.02 11.23 22.40
CA ARG A 29 6.64 12.64 22.45
C ARG A 29 6.58 13.09 20.99
N PRO A 30 5.51 13.77 20.55
CA PRO A 30 5.51 14.36 19.23
C PRO A 30 6.78 15.19 19.08
N THR A 31 7.42 15.08 17.91
CA THR A 31 8.61 15.86 17.61
C THR A 31 8.31 17.33 17.86
N ARG A 32 9.23 18.08 18.47
CA ARG A 32 9.03 19.51 18.80
C ARG A 32 8.55 20.34 17.60
N TYR A 33 8.86 19.90 16.39
CA TYR A 33 8.49 20.53 15.11
C TYR A 33 7.38 19.76 14.36
N SER A 34 6.41 19.19 15.06
CA SER A 34 5.22 18.60 14.44
C SER A 34 4.19 19.69 14.15
N ILE A 35 4.25 20.26 12.95
CA ILE A 35 3.35 21.33 12.49
C ILE A 35 2.41 20.75 11.41
N PRO A 36 1.18 20.30 11.75
CA PRO A 36 0.30 19.60 10.81
C PRO A 36 -0.10 20.45 9.60
N ILE A 37 -0.25 21.77 9.79
CA ILE A 37 -0.61 22.69 8.72
C ILE A 37 0.42 22.66 7.58
N TRP A 38 1.71 22.57 7.88
CA TRP A 38 2.76 22.44 6.85
C TRP A 38 2.65 21.13 6.08
N SER A 39 2.33 20.02 6.75
CA SER A 39 2.14 18.73 6.08
C SER A 39 0.98 18.77 5.08
N SER A 40 -0.10 19.48 5.41
CA SER A 40 -1.23 19.70 4.50
C SER A 40 -0.83 20.53 3.29
N TYR A 41 -0.07 21.62 3.48
CA TYR A 41 0.43 22.45 2.36
C TYR A 41 1.36 21.67 1.43
N VAL A 42 2.31 20.92 1.97
CA VAL A 42 3.22 20.09 1.16
C VAL A 42 2.43 19.07 0.35
N ALA A 43 1.46 18.39 0.97
CA ALA A 43 0.64 17.41 0.28
C ALA A 43 -0.28 18.04 -0.77
N ALA A 44 -0.83 19.23 -0.52
CA ALA A 44 -1.63 19.96 -1.50
C ALA A 44 -0.79 20.40 -2.69
N TYR A 45 0.39 20.98 -2.42
CA TYR A 45 1.32 21.42 -3.46
C TYR A 45 1.79 20.27 -4.35
N GLY A 46 2.12 19.11 -3.76
CA GLY A 46 2.47 17.90 -4.51
C GLY A 46 1.34 17.44 -5.45
N ARG A 47 0.08 17.46 -4.97
CA ARG A 47 -1.08 17.12 -5.81
C ARG A 47 -1.29 18.11 -6.95
N ILE A 48 -1.12 19.42 -6.71
CA ILE A 48 -1.25 20.44 -7.76
C ILE A 48 -0.19 20.22 -8.84
N LYS A 49 1.07 19.97 -8.45
CA LYS A 49 2.14 19.66 -9.41
C LYS A 49 1.83 18.42 -10.24
N LEU A 50 1.42 17.33 -9.59
CA LEU A 50 1.07 16.10 -10.28
C LEU A 50 -0.14 16.28 -11.20
N HIS A 51 -1.17 17.00 -10.74
CA HIS A 51 -2.35 17.29 -11.54
C HIS A 51 -2.01 18.04 -12.84
N LYS A 52 -1.06 18.99 -12.81
CA LYS A 52 -0.59 19.66 -14.04
C LYS A 52 -0.04 18.67 -15.07
N VAL A 53 0.67 17.63 -14.63
CA VAL A 53 1.17 16.55 -15.50
C VAL A 53 0.01 15.70 -16.03
N LEU A 54 -0.96 15.37 -15.17
CA LEU A 54 -2.12 14.54 -15.55
C LEU A 54 -3.13 15.26 -16.47
N SER A 55 -3.17 16.60 -16.41
CA SER A 55 -4.03 17.45 -17.25
C SER A 55 -3.46 17.70 -18.65
N ASP A 56 -2.21 17.31 -18.91
CA ASP A 56 -1.64 17.44 -20.24
C ASP A 56 -2.39 16.53 -21.22
N LYS A 57 -2.91 17.13 -22.30
CA LYS A 57 -3.75 16.43 -23.29
C LYS A 57 -2.98 15.36 -24.04
N GLU A 58 -1.69 15.54 -24.26
CA GLU A 58 -0.83 14.58 -24.97
C GLU A 58 -0.53 13.36 -24.09
N LEU A 59 -0.37 13.60 -22.78
CA LEU A 59 -0.09 12.55 -21.80
C LEU A 59 -1.33 11.79 -21.39
N HIS A 60 -2.49 12.44 -21.36
CA HIS A 60 -3.71 11.90 -20.75
C HIS A 60 -4.08 10.50 -21.27
N LYS A 61 -3.88 10.25 -22.57
CA LYS A 61 -4.19 8.97 -23.22
C LYS A 61 -3.22 7.85 -22.85
N ASN A 62 -2.02 8.19 -22.40
CA ASN A 62 -0.93 7.26 -22.12
C ASN A 62 -0.75 7.02 -20.61
N ILE A 63 -1.57 7.63 -19.74
CA ILE A 63 -1.47 7.42 -18.29
C ILE A 63 -2.09 6.09 -17.91
N LEU A 64 -1.25 5.16 -17.46
CA LEU A 64 -1.67 3.85 -16.97
C LEU A 64 -2.05 3.88 -15.49
N TYR A 65 -1.27 4.58 -14.67
CA TYR A 65 -1.46 4.60 -13.21
C TYR A 65 -0.82 5.80 -12.53
N CYS A 66 -1.32 6.16 -11.35
CA CYS A 66 -0.79 7.25 -10.53
C CYS A 66 -0.94 6.94 -9.03
N ASP A 67 0.12 7.16 -8.23
CA ASP A 67 0.08 7.04 -6.75
C ASP A 67 0.99 8.07 -6.09
N THR A 68 0.38 8.96 -5.30
CA THR A 68 1.01 10.02 -4.49
C THR A 68 1.88 11.01 -5.27
N ASP A 69 3.05 10.58 -5.73
CA ASP A 69 4.12 11.35 -6.36
C ASP A 69 4.70 10.64 -7.60
N SER A 70 4.08 9.53 -8.01
CA SER A 70 4.47 8.74 -9.17
C SER A 70 3.38 8.68 -10.23
N VAL A 71 3.79 8.69 -11.50
CA VAL A 71 2.93 8.46 -12.66
C VAL A 71 3.58 7.39 -13.53
N PHE A 72 2.77 6.48 -14.04
CA PHE A 72 3.17 5.41 -14.94
C PHE A 72 2.54 5.67 -16.28
N LEU A 73 3.37 5.70 -17.31
CA LEU A 73 2.96 5.94 -18.68
C LEU A 73 3.12 4.66 -19.49
N ASP A 74 2.31 4.55 -20.54
CA ASP A 74 2.46 3.53 -21.57
C ASP A 74 3.72 3.78 -22.41
N ASP A 75 4.10 2.78 -23.19
CA ASP A 75 5.30 2.84 -24.03
C ASP A 75 5.23 3.99 -25.06
N GLY A 76 6.40 4.53 -25.42
CA GLY A 76 6.52 5.59 -26.42
C GLY A 76 6.34 7.03 -25.91
N VAL A 77 6.02 7.24 -24.63
CA VAL A 77 5.95 8.58 -24.02
C VAL A 77 7.04 8.79 -22.98
N VAL A 78 7.93 9.72 -23.27
CA VAL A 78 9.02 10.11 -22.36
C VAL A 78 8.78 11.53 -21.86
N LEU A 79 8.63 11.66 -20.54
CA LEU A 79 8.59 12.98 -19.90
C LEU A 79 10.00 13.54 -19.75
N PRO A 80 10.16 14.88 -19.78
CA PRO A 80 11.39 15.51 -19.34
C PRO A 80 11.74 15.05 -17.92
N SER A 81 12.87 14.36 -17.79
CA SER A 81 13.38 13.88 -16.50
C SER A 81 14.42 14.84 -15.95
N SER A 82 14.41 15.04 -14.64
CA SER A 82 15.36 15.90 -13.96
C SER A 82 15.71 15.36 -12.58
N ASN A 83 16.91 15.72 -12.12
CA ASN A 83 17.39 15.45 -10.77
C ASN A 83 17.16 16.63 -9.81
N LYS A 84 16.51 17.71 -10.28
CA LYS A 84 16.23 18.91 -9.47
C LYS A 84 15.07 18.68 -8.51
N LEU A 85 15.12 19.37 -7.38
CA LEU A 85 14.10 19.28 -6.36
C LEU A 85 12.73 19.72 -6.89
N GLY A 86 11.75 18.82 -6.79
CA GLY A 86 10.36 19.09 -7.17
C GLY A 86 10.07 19.02 -8.66
N GLU A 87 11.02 18.57 -9.47
CA GLU A 87 10.81 18.16 -10.86
C GLU A 87 10.60 16.63 -10.94
N LEU A 88 10.07 16.13 -12.06
CA LEU A 88 9.89 14.69 -12.25
C LEU A 88 11.24 14.03 -12.54
N GLY A 89 11.58 13.01 -11.76
CA GLY A 89 12.73 12.15 -12.02
C GLY A 89 12.31 10.81 -12.59
N LEU A 90 13.12 10.25 -13.48
CA LEU A 90 12.94 8.86 -13.92
C LEU A 90 13.43 7.93 -12.80
N GLU A 91 12.53 7.09 -12.27
CA GLU A 91 12.90 6.16 -11.21
C GLU A 91 13.88 5.09 -11.71
N LYS A 92 14.87 4.73 -10.88
CA LYS A 92 15.86 3.69 -11.23
C LYS A 92 15.17 2.34 -11.48
N GLY A 93 15.52 1.71 -12.61
CA GLY A 93 14.94 0.42 -13.02
C GLY A 93 13.75 0.54 -13.98
N TYR A 94 13.52 1.73 -14.53
CA TYR A 94 12.63 1.98 -15.67
C TYR A 94 13.44 2.39 -16.92
N PRO A 95 12.90 2.19 -18.13
CA PRO A 95 11.58 1.60 -18.45
C PRO A 95 11.48 0.11 -18.07
N THR A 96 10.25 -0.41 -17.94
CA THR A 96 9.97 -1.83 -17.62
C THR A 96 9.15 -2.45 -18.75
N GLU A 97 9.52 -3.65 -19.19
CA GLU A 97 8.83 -4.36 -20.27
C GLU A 97 7.36 -4.66 -19.96
N LYS A 98 7.05 -4.88 -18.68
CA LYS A 98 5.70 -5.22 -18.24
C LYS A 98 5.40 -4.66 -16.87
N ALA A 99 4.20 -4.12 -16.74
CA ALA A 99 3.59 -3.76 -15.47
C ALA A 99 2.14 -4.27 -15.41
N THR A 100 1.66 -4.58 -14.20
CA THR A 100 0.28 -4.99 -13.95
C THR A 100 -0.26 -4.15 -12.80
N PHE A 101 -1.25 -3.31 -13.09
CA PHE A 101 -1.94 -2.48 -12.10
C PHE A 101 -3.31 -3.10 -11.83
N VAL A 102 -3.53 -3.58 -10.62
CA VAL A 102 -4.77 -4.29 -10.25
C VAL A 102 -5.79 -3.30 -9.70
N ARG A 103 -5.35 -2.55 -8.68
CA ARG A 103 -6.13 -1.52 -8.01
C ARG A 103 -5.20 -0.57 -7.25
N PRO A 104 -5.69 0.57 -6.71
CA PRO A 104 -4.84 1.50 -5.98
C PRO A 104 -4.00 0.82 -4.90
N LYS A 105 -2.67 0.98 -5.01
CA LYS A 105 -1.63 0.43 -4.12
C LYS A 105 -1.46 -1.09 -4.18
N PHE A 106 -1.93 -1.71 -5.26
CA PHE A 106 -1.74 -3.11 -5.59
C PHE A 106 -1.32 -3.24 -7.06
N TYR A 107 -0.01 -3.30 -7.30
CA TYR A 107 0.56 -3.41 -8.64
C TYR A 107 1.91 -4.13 -8.65
N CYS A 108 2.31 -4.59 -9.84
CA CYS A 108 3.59 -5.24 -10.10
C CYS A 108 4.29 -4.53 -11.26
N THR A 109 5.44 -3.90 -11.00
CA THR A 109 6.31 -3.30 -12.04
C THR A 109 7.69 -3.99 -11.99
N HIS A 110 8.79 -3.24 -11.97
CA HIS A 110 10.12 -3.76 -11.62
C HIS A 110 10.17 -4.32 -10.19
N LYS A 111 9.54 -3.62 -9.23
CA LYS A 111 9.42 -4.05 -7.82
C LYS A 111 7.94 -4.25 -7.47
N PRO A 112 7.50 -5.48 -7.14
CA PRO A 112 6.13 -5.71 -6.69
C PRO A 112 5.81 -4.85 -5.47
N LYS A 113 4.71 -4.08 -5.53
CA LYS A 113 4.28 -3.23 -4.41
C LYS A 113 2.83 -3.50 -4.09
N ILE A 114 2.61 -4.07 -2.91
CA ILE A 114 1.26 -4.38 -2.43
C ILE A 114 1.13 -3.89 -1.01
N LYS A 115 0.29 -2.87 -0.83
CA LYS A 115 0.07 -2.31 0.50
C LYS A 115 -0.79 -3.26 1.34
N GLY A 116 -0.29 -3.63 2.51
CA GLY A 116 -1.02 -4.43 3.48
C GLY A 116 -0.93 -5.94 3.26
N VAL A 117 -0.08 -6.41 2.34
CA VAL A 117 0.20 -7.83 2.11
C VAL A 117 1.72 -8.00 1.96
N ASN A 118 2.40 -8.25 3.07
CA ASN A 118 3.87 -8.29 3.12
C ASN A 118 4.45 -9.67 2.71
N ILE A 119 3.61 -10.64 2.34
CA ILE A 119 4.08 -12.00 1.96
C ILE A 119 4.66 -12.06 0.54
N ILE A 120 4.50 -11.01 -0.25
CA ILE A 120 4.79 -11.01 -1.69
C ILE A 120 6.20 -10.47 -1.87
N LYS A 121 7.13 -11.37 -2.16
CA LYS A 121 8.57 -11.04 -2.27
C LYS A 121 9.02 -10.82 -3.71
N ASN A 122 8.32 -11.40 -4.68
CA ASN A 122 8.74 -11.44 -6.08
C ASN A 122 7.52 -11.43 -7.03
N LYS A 123 7.79 -11.26 -8.33
CA LYS A 123 6.76 -11.23 -9.38
C LYS A 123 5.99 -12.56 -9.47
N ARG A 124 6.64 -13.70 -9.22
CA ARG A 124 6.00 -15.03 -9.28
C ARG A 124 4.89 -15.14 -8.24
N ASP A 125 5.15 -14.68 -7.01
CA ASP A 125 4.15 -14.69 -5.93
C ASP A 125 3.00 -13.72 -6.21
N PHE A 126 3.28 -12.58 -6.83
CA PHE A 126 2.24 -11.67 -7.33
C PHE A 126 1.30 -12.37 -8.31
N TYR A 127 1.83 -13.02 -9.34
CA TYR A 127 1.00 -13.69 -10.36
C TYR A 127 0.29 -14.94 -9.84
N LYS A 128 0.84 -15.64 -8.84
CA LYS A 128 0.09 -16.68 -8.12
C LYS A 128 -1.17 -16.09 -7.49
N LEU A 129 -1.09 -14.89 -6.91
CA LEU A 129 -2.25 -14.23 -6.30
C LEU A 129 -3.27 -13.70 -7.29
N MET A 130 -2.87 -13.44 -8.53
CA MET A 130 -3.81 -13.11 -9.60
C MET A 130 -4.68 -14.32 -9.97
N LYS A 131 -4.15 -15.54 -9.80
CA LYS A 131 -4.88 -16.79 -10.06
C LYS A 131 -5.68 -17.25 -8.84
N ASP A 132 -5.10 -17.12 -7.65
CA ASP A 132 -5.74 -17.45 -6.38
C ASP A 132 -5.51 -16.31 -5.37
N PRO A 133 -6.50 -15.42 -5.17
CA PRO A 133 -6.34 -14.25 -4.29
C PRO A 133 -6.39 -14.59 -2.79
N ARG A 134 -6.46 -15.88 -2.43
CA ARG A 134 -6.44 -16.33 -1.04
C ARG A 134 -5.02 -16.23 -0.49
N VAL A 135 -4.87 -15.49 0.60
CA VAL A 135 -3.62 -15.31 1.32
C VAL A 135 -3.74 -15.80 2.75
N VAL A 136 -2.67 -16.41 3.23
CA VAL A 136 -2.50 -16.75 4.63
C VAL A 136 -1.39 -15.86 5.18
N MET A 137 -1.67 -15.13 6.25
CA MET A 137 -0.69 -14.24 6.86
C MET A 137 -0.76 -14.26 8.38
N ASN A 138 0.41 -14.13 9.00
CA ASN A 138 0.51 -13.96 10.44
C ASN A 138 0.17 -12.52 10.81
N ARG A 139 -0.82 -12.36 11.69
CA ARG A 139 -1.26 -11.08 12.21
C ARG A 139 -1.06 -11.06 13.71
N PHE A 140 -0.33 -10.06 14.19
CA PHE A 140 -0.21 -9.80 15.61
C PHE A 140 -1.47 -9.11 16.14
N THR A 141 -2.08 -9.68 17.18
CA THR A 141 -3.30 -9.17 17.80
C THR A 141 -2.97 -8.04 18.77
N LYS A 142 -3.33 -6.81 18.40
CA LYS A 142 -3.14 -5.64 19.27
C LYS A 142 -4.14 -5.68 20.43
N TYR A 143 -3.75 -5.13 21.58
CA TYR A 143 -4.62 -5.01 22.76
C TYR A 143 -6.01 -4.43 22.46
N ARG A 144 -6.08 -3.30 21.72
CA ARG A 144 -7.36 -2.71 21.29
C ARG A 144 -8.19 -3.65 20.40
N THR A 145 -7.55 -4.44 19.55
CA THR A 145 -8.23 -5.41 18.69
C THR A 145 -8.75 -6.59 19.52
N ALA A 146 -7.95 -7.08 20.47
CA ALA A 146 -8.34 -8.13 21.40
C ALA A 146 -9.56 -7.73 22.25
N ILE A 147 -9.57 -6.54 22.84
CA ILE A 147 -10.72 -6.04 23.62
C ILE A 147 -11.98 -5.93 22.76
N LYS A 148 -11.88 -5.33 21.57
CA LYS A 148 -13.03 -5.17 20.66
C LYS A 148 -13.63 -6.49 20.18
N SER A 149 -12.84 -7.57 20.21
CA SER A 149 -13.29 -8.90 19.77
C SER A 149 -14.12 -9.66 20.81
N ARG A 150 -14.13 -9.20 22.08
CA ARG A 150 -14.78 -9.88 23.21
C ARG A 150 -16.27 -10.23 22.98
N PRO A 151 -17.11 -9.41 22.31
CA PRO A 151 -18.51 -9.76 22.10
C PRO A 151 -18.84 -10.36 20.71
N THR A 152 -17.91 -10.35 19.74
CA THR A 152 -18.26 -10.52 18.30
C THR A 152 -17.48 -11.59 17.56
N HIS A 153 -16.45 -12.19 18.14
CA HIS A 153 -15.63 -13.14 17.41
C HIS A 153 -16.16 -14.57 17.52
N LYS A 154 -16.55 -15.16 16.39
CA LYS A 154 -17.14 -16.51 16.25
C LYS A 154 -16.23 -17.66 16.76
N TRP A 155 -14.99 -17.35 17.13
CA TRP A 155 -13.93 -18.29 17.53
C TRP A 155 -13.43 -18.06 18.96
N GLY A 156 -14.16 -17.27 19.76
CA GLY A 156 -13.79 -16.90 21.13
C GLY A 156 -13.02 -15.59 21.24
N VAL A 157 -12.74 -15.18 22.48
CA VAL A 157 -12.06 -13.92 22.80
C VAL A 157 -10.61 -13.97 22.31
N LEU A 158 -10.23 -13.07 21.39
CA LEU A 158 -8.83 -12.97 20.97
C LEU A 158 -7.98 -12.51 22.16
N LYS A 159 -6.85 -13.17 22.42
CA LYS A 159 -5.91 -12.75 23.46
C LYS A 159 -5.01 -11.61 22.94
N PRO A 160 -4.71 -10.58 23.76
CA PRO A 160 -3.67 -9.62 23.43
C PRO A 160 -2.35 -10.31 23.13
N ASN A 161 -1.53 -9.71 22.27
CA ASN A 161 -0.18 -10.15 21.93
C ASN A 161 -0.07 -11.55 21.28
N GLN A 162 -1.18 -12.11 20.80
CA GLN A 162 -1.19 -13.37 20.09
C GLN A 162 -0.89 -13.18 18.60
N VAL A 163 0.00 -14.03 18.04
CA VAL A 163 0.15 -14.17 16.59
C VAL A 163 -0.96 -15.11 16.08
N LEU A 164 -1.79 -14.60 15.17
CA LEU A 164 -2.88 -15.35 14.55
C LEU A 164 -2.56 -15.61 13.09
N GLN A 165 -2.83 -16.82 12.62
CA GLN A 165 -2.84 -17.11 11.20
C GLN A 165 -4.18 -16.70 10.60
N VAL A 166 -4.19 -15.60 9.84
CA VAL A 166 -5.39 -15.06 9.20
C VAL A 166 -5.43 -15.49 7.74
N LYS A 167 -6.49 -16.21 7.37
CA LYS A 167 -6.84 -16.47 5.98
C LYS A 167 -7.68 -15.30 5.47
N LYS A 168 -7.27 -14.68 4.37
CA LYS A 168 -7.99 -13.56 3.75
C LYS A 168 -8.08 -13.77 2.25
N THR A 169 -9.21 -13.45 1.66
CA THR A 169 -9.34 -13.34 0.20
C THR A 169 -9.16 -11.88 -0.17
N LEU A 170 -8.19 -11.58 -1.05
CA LEU A 170 -7.99 -10.22 -1.55
C LEU A 170 -9.02 -9.93 -2.64
N SER A 171 -9.65 -8.76 -2.58
CA SER A 171 -10.39 -8.27 -3.75
C SER A 171 -9.38 -7.83 -4.82
N LEU A 172 -9.56 -8.35 -6.04
CA LEU A 172 -8.84 -7.94 -7.23
C LEU A 172 -9.59 -6.85 -8.01
N GLU A 173 -10.88 -6.68 -7.75
CA GLU A 173 -11.68 -5.66 -8.41
C GLU A 173 -11.40 -4.27 -7.80
N ASP A 174 -11.30 -3.26 -8.65
CA ASP A 174 -11.17 -1.86 -8.23
C ASP A 174 -12.52 -1.16 -8.28
N GLU A 175 -13.20 -1.13 -7.14
CA GLU A 175 -14.52 -0.50 -6.96
C GLU A 175 -14.45 1.04 -6.94
N LYS A 176 -13.26 1.65 -7.08
CA LYS A 176 -13.10 3.11 -7.07
C LYS A 176 -13.24 3.75 -8.44
N ARG A 177 -13.45 2.95 -9.48
CA ARG A 177 -13.58 3.39 -10.88
C ARG A 177 -14.64 2.57 -11.58
N ASN A 178 -15.19 3.11 -12.65
CA ASN A 178 -16.08 2.39 -13.55
C ASN A 178 -15.24 1.64 -14.58
N TRP A 179 -15.12 0.33 -14.42
CA TRP A 179 -14.42 -0.53 -15.37
C TRP A 179 -15.39 -1.06 -16.43
N LYS A 180 -14.96 -1.06 -17.70
CA LYS A 180 -15.77 -1.58 -18.81
C LYS A 180 -15.97 -3.10 -18.74
N LYS A 181 -15.01 -3.82 -18.13
CA LYS A 181 -14.95 -5.28 -18.05
C LYS A 181 -14.42 -5.69 -16.67
N LYS A 182 -14.72 -6.91 -16.24
CA LYS A 182 -14.11 -7.51 -15.03
C LYS A 182 -12.60 -7.58 -15.16
N PHE A 183 -11.90 -7.45 -14.03
CA PHE A 183 -10.44 -7.40 -14.03
C PHE A 183 -9.81 -8.67 -14.64
N LYS A 184 -8.84 -8.47 -15.54
CA LYS A 184 -7.99 -9.52 -16.12
C LYS A 184 -6.55 -9.05 -16.17
N TYR A 185 -5.67 -9.72 -15.43
CA TYR A 185 -4.28 -9.29 -15.26
C TYR A 185 -3.40 -9.34 -16.54
N ASN A 186 -3.90 -9.99 -17.59
CA ASN A 186 -3.20 -10.19 -18.87
C ASN A 186 -3.77 -9.33 -20.01
N GLU A 187 -4.75 -8.46 -19.75
CA GLU A 187 -5.37 -7.59 -20.74
C GLU A 187 -5.23 -6.13 -20.29
N GLN A 188 -5.01 -5.21 -21.24
CA GLN A 188 -5.15 -3.78 -20.96
C GLN A 188 -6.64 -3.44 -20.95
N GLN A 189 -7.07 -2.70 -19.93
CA GLN A 189 -8.49 -2.43 -19.69
C GLN A 189 -8.67 -0.95 -19.37
N ASP A 190 -9.69 -0.34 -19.98
CA ASP A 190 -10.03 1.05 -19.72
C ASP A 190 -10.96 1.17 -18.51
N SER A 191 -10.81 2.27 -17.79
CA SER A 191 -11.74 2.71 -16.76
C SER A 191 -12.10 4.17 -16.92
N THR A 192 -13.26 4.56 -16.38
CA THR A 192 -13.64 5.95 -16.21
C THR A 192 -13.77 6.29 -14.73
N PRO A 193 -13.60 7.57 -14.35
CA PRO A 193 -13.88 8.02 -12.99
C PRO A 193 -15.34 7.73 -12.60
N LEU A 194 -15.58 7.49 -11.31
CA LEU A 194 -16.93 7.51 -10.77
C LEU A 194 -17.51 8.91 -10.94
N LYS A 195 -18.75 9.01 -11.43
CA LYS A 195 -19.48 10.29 -11.40
C LYS A 195 -19.74 10.61 -9.92
N LEU A 196 -19.31 11.79 -9.49
CA LEU A 196 -19.63 12.35 -8.18
C LEU A 196 -21.07 12.84 -8.16
#